data_AF-A0A848FSI7-F1
#
_entry.id   AF-A0A848FSI7-F1
#
_cell.length_a   1.000
_cell.length_b   1.000
_cell.length_c   1.000
_cell.angle_alpha   90.00
_cell.angle_beta   90.00
_cell.angle_gamma   90.00
#
_symmetry.space_group_name_H-M   'P 1'
#
loop_
_entity.id
_entity.type
_entity.pdbx_description
1 polymer ?
#
loop_
_entity_poly.entity_id
_entity_poly.type
_entity_poly.pdbx_seq_one_letter_code
_entity_poly.pdbx_strand_id
1 'polypeptide(L)'
;MEDDFLSLNLEYKFSSFLGSRGVDDCIKEFKAVLYSGPFAENSENEYVGEMIFKILCLDQAKDEGMDLYELFDNDEYTFRHAQSYYNFSKRNFATPLLKAYPELEWDGGKICIIETIAIIPKYRGKGIGSKAFKDLVWNFGDNCSLFMLQPYPLQFELEENRREFKQKLDLENFEKNEKKATASLTKYYHSWGFEKIKGLSDLLFYCSLYKNDTFDSIDMDDY
;
A
#
# COMPACT_ATOMS: atom_id res chain seq x y z
N MET A 1 9.47 2.19 -35.45
CA MET A 1 8.73 1.66 -34.29
C MET A 1 8.25 2.89 -33.58
N GLU A 2 6.99 3.25 -33.80
CA GLU A 2 6.32 4.25 -32.97
C GLU A 2 6.36 3.70 -31.55
N ASP A 3 6.95 4.46 -30.62
CA ASP A 3 6.69 4.23 -29.20
C ASP A 3 5.18 4.46 -29.04
N ASP A 4 4.43 3.36 -28.93
CA ASP A 4 3.01 3.40 -28.62
C ASP A 4 2.85 4.10 -27.26
N PHE A 5 2.28 5.31 -27.29
CA PHE A 5 1.98 6.07 -26.09
C PHE A 5 1.18 5.22 -25.10
N LEU A 6 1.77 4.90 -23.94
CA LEU A 6 1.14 4.13 -22.88
C LEU A 6 0.39 5.05 -21.94
N SER A 7 -0.88 5.30 -22.25
CA SER A 7 -1.81 5.98 -21.33
C SER A 7 -2.29 5.03 -20.25
N LEU A 8 -2.12 5.44 -18.98
CA LEU A 8 -2.50 4.66 -17.80
C LEU A 8 -3.70 5.28 -17.09
N ASN A 9 -4.64 4.43 -16.69
CA ASN A 9 -5.82 4.82 -15.90
C ASN A 9 -5.86 4.01 -14.61
N LEU A 10 -6.15 4.67 -13.49
CA LEU A 10 -6.36 4.03 -12.18
C LEU A 10 -7.82 4.20 -11.75
N GLU A 11 -8.46 3.09 -11.41
CA GLU A 11 -9.83 3.05 -10.91
C GLU A 11 -9.85 2.58 -9.46
N TYR A 12 -10.21 3.47 -8.53
CA TYR A 12 -10.35 3.16 -7.12
C TYR A 12 -11.76 2.65 -6.79
N LYS A 13 -11.83 1.46 -6.18
CA LYS A 13 -13.06 0.86 -5.67
C LYS A 13 -12.97 0.66 -4.17
N PHE A 14 -14.02 1.05 -3.47
CA PHE A 14 -14.23 0.70 -2.07
C PHE A 14 -15.71 0.46 -1.83
N SER A 15 -16.03 -0.19 -0.72
CA SER A 15 -17.41 -0.38 -0.26
C SER A 15 -17.54 0.12 1.16
N SER A 16 -18.76 0.48 1.54
CA SER A 16 -19.09 0.86 2.91
C SER A 16 -20.44 0.26 3.27
N PHE A 17 -20.61 -0.07 4.54
CA PHE A 17 -21.85 -0.63 5.06
C PHE A 17 -22.73 0.47 5.66
N LEU A 18 -24.05 0.32 5.52
CA LEU A 18 -25.03 1.19 6.15
C LEU A 18 -25.68 0.43 7.31
N GLY A 19 -25.30 0.74 8.54
CA GLY A 19 -25.85 0.09 9.74
C GLY A 19 -25.23 0.58 11.04
N SER A 20 -25.29 -0.26 12.09
CA SER A 20 -24.68 0.03 13.38
C SER A 20 -23.17 0.15 13.23
N ARG A 21 -22.62 1.27 13.72
CA ARG A 21 -21.19 1.52 13.62
C ARG A 21 -20.38 0.64 14.55
N GLY A 22 -19.25 0.13 14.06
CA GLY A 22 -18.27 -0.65 14.80
C GLY A 22 -16.85 -0.35 14.33
N VAL A 23 -15.90 -1.14 14.83
CA VAL A 23 -14.48 -1.02 14.51
C VAL A 23 -14.22 -1.13 13.00
N ASP A 24 -14.96 -2.01 12.32
CA ASP A 24 -14.85 -2.21 10.87
C ASP A 24 -15.12 -0.93 10.07
N ASP A 25 -15.94 -0.01 10.56
CA ASP A 25 -16.23 1.27 9.87
C ASP A 25 -15.03 2.23 9.89
N CYS A 26 -14.05 1.99 10.76
CA CYS A 26 -12.78 2.70 10.79
C CYS A 26 -11.74 2.08 9.83
N ILE A 27 -12.07 0.98 9.16
CA ILE A 27 -11.22 0.32 8.17
C ILE A 27 -11.86 0.49 6.79
N LYS A 28 -11.14 1.13 5.88
CA LYS A 28 -11.58 1.26 4.49
C LYS A 28 -10.68 0.45 3.59
N GLU A 29 -11.21 -0.64 3.07
CA GLU A 29 -10.51 -1.46 2.09
C GLU A 29 -10.72 -0.89 0.68
N PHE A 30 -9.62 -0.79 -0.06
CA PHE A 30 -9.60 -0.29 -1.42
C PHE A 30 -8.97 -1.30 -2.36
N LYS A 31 -9.55 -1.40 -3.55
CA LYS A 31 -8.94 -2.01 -4.72
C LYS A 31 -8.77 -0.95 -5.79
N ALA A 32 -7.52 -0.60 -6.10
CA ALA A 32 -7.18 0.21 -7.25
C ALA A 32 -6.84 -0.70 -8.43
N VAL A 33 -7.59 -0.60 -9.53
CA VAL A 33 -7.32 -1.38 -10.75
C VAL A 33 -6.65 -0.49 -11.78
N LEU A 34 -5.55 -0.98 -12.34
CA LEU A 34 -4.76 -0.28 -13.34
C LEU A 34 -5.15 -0.77 -14.73
N TYR A 35 -5.33 0.19 -15.63
CA TYR A 35 -5.68 -0.05 -17.02
C TYR A 35 -4.75 0.72 -17.96
N SER A 36 -4.59 0.19 -19.18
CA SER A 36 -3.83 0.79 -20.28
C SER A 36 -4.78 1.02 -21.44
N GLY A 37 -4.93 2.27 -21.87
CA GLY A 37 -5.75 2.61 -23.01
C GLY A 37 -6.33 4.03 -22.95
N PRO A 38 -6.90 4.50 -24.07
CA PRO A 38 -7.32 5.89 -24.20
C PRO A 38 -8.74 6.17 -23.67
N PHE A 39 -9.46 5.14 -23.22
CA PHE A 39 -10.88 5.28 -22.89
C PHE A 39 -11.06 5.72 -21.44
N ALA A 40 -11.98 6.66 -21.20
CA ALA A 40 -12.40 7.01 -19.84
C ALA A 40 -13.17 5.87 -19.16
N GLU A 41 -13.88 5.07 -19.94
CA GLU A 41 -14.53 3.85 -19.47
C GLU A 41 -13.55 2.69 -19.55
N ASN A 42 -13.15 2.17 -18.39
CA ASN A 42 -12.10 1.15 -18.30
C ASN A 42 -12.51 -0.23 -18.82
N SER A 43 -13.79 -0.46 -19.14
CA SER A 43 -14.25 -1.74 -19.72
C SER A 43 -13.61 -2.05 -21.07
N GLU A 44 -13.22 -1.00 -21.80
CA GLU A 44 -12.60 -1.08 -23.13
C GLU A 44 -11.06 -1.01 -23.06
N ASN A 45 -10.48 -0.73 -21.88
CA ASN A 45 -9.04 -0.64 -21.68
C ASN A 45 -8.43 -2.00 -21.29
N GLU A 46 -7.14 -2.18 -21.57
CA GLU A 46 -6.42 -3.40 -21.20
C GLU A 46 -6.06 -3.41 -19.71
N TYR A 47 -6.37 -4.50 -19.01
CA TYR A 47 -5.98 -4.68 -17.62
C TYR A 47 -4.45 -4.75 -17.46
N VAL A 48 -3.88 -3.91 -16.61
CA VAL A 48 -2.44 -3.82 -16.35
C VAL A 48 -2.07 -4.49 -15.02
N GLY A 49 -2.93 -4.37 -14.03
CA GLY A 49 -2.60 -4.79 -12.67
C GLY A 49 -3.59 -4.27 -11.65
N GLU A 50 -3.28 -4.50 -10.38
CA GLU A 50 -4.07 -3.98 -9.27
C GLU A 50 -3.20 -3.71 -8.04
N MET A 51 -3.70 -2.81 -7.20
CA MET A 51 -3.18 -2.51 -5.89
C MET A 51 -4.32 -2.66 -4.86
N ILE A 52 -4.03 -3.34 -3.77
CA ILE A 52 -4.96 -3.55 -2.66
C ILE A 52 -4.34 -2.92 -1.42
N PHE A 53 -5.12 -2.09 -0.75
CA PHE A 53 -4.67 -1.37 0.43
C PHE A 53 -5.85 -1.07 1.36
N LYS A 54 -5.53 -0.79 2.63
CA LYS A 54 -6.48 -0.42 3.66
C LYS A 54 -6.10 0.94 4.23
N ILE A 55 -7.08 1.80 4.46
CA ILE A 55 -6.91 3.01 5.25
C ILE A 55 -7.58 2.80 6.60
N LEU A 56 -6.78 2.86 7.68
CA LEU A 56 -7.24 2.79 9.05
C LEU A 56 -7.40 4.21 9.60
N CYS A 57 -8.62 4.58 9.99
CA CYS A 57 -8.96 5.86 10.59
C CYS A 57 -8.77 5.83 12.11
N LEU A 58 -7.52 5.97 12.56
CA LEU A 58 -7.18 5.90 13.99
C LEU A 58 -7.87 6.98 14.82
N ASP A 59 -7.97 8.20 14.32
CA ASP A 59 -8.62 9.29 15.07
C ASP A 59 -10.11 9.09 15.21
N GLN A 60 -10.78 8.58 14.18
CA GLN A 60 -12.20 8.22 14.28
C GLN A 60 -12.41 7.14 15.36
N ALA A 61 -11.59 6.08 15.35
CA ALA A 61 -11.65 5.05 16.37
C ALA A 61 -11.35 5.61 17.77
N LYS A 62 -10.43 6.57 17.91
CA LYS A 62 -10.13 7.23 19.18
C LYS A 62 -11.31 8.07 19.68
N ASP A 63 -11.88 8.90 18.81
CA ASP A 63 -12.97 9.82 19.09
C ASP A 63 -14.26 9.07 19.45
N GLU A 64 -14.52 7.94 18.79
CA GLU A 64 -15.66 7.06 19.08
C GLU A 64 -15.39 6.11 20.27
N GLY A 65 -14.21 6.18 20.89
CA GLY A 65 -13.87 5.39 22.08
C GLY A 65 -13.69 3.89 21.80
N MET A 66 -13.42 3.51 20.55
CA MET A 66 -13.25 2.14 20.11
C MET A 66 -11.92 1.54 20.57
N ASP A 67 -11.86 0.20 20.65
CA ASP A 67 -10.63 -0.52 20.96
C ASP A 67 -9.73 -0.55 19.73
N LEU A 68 -8.59 0.15 19.82
CA LEU A 68 -7.59 0.12 18.76
C LEU A 68 -6.97 -1.26 18.63
N TYR A 69 -6.88 -2.05 19.70
CA TYR A 69 -6.39 -3.42 19.58
C TYR A 69 -7.28 -4.23 18.62
N GLU A 70 -8.60 -4.17 18.80
CA GLU A 70 -9.57 -4.81 17.89
C GLU A 70 -9.46 -4.26 16.45
N LEU A 71 -9.22 -2.94 16.29
CA LEU A 71 -8.99 -2.33 14.97
C LEU A 71 -7.80 -2.94 14.24
N PHE A 72 -6.70 -3.14 14.95
CA PHE A 72 -5.50 -3.74 14.38
C PHE A 72 -5.58 -5.28 14.31
N ASP A 73 -6.42 -5.93 15.12
CA ASP A 73 -6.66 -7.39 15.17
C ASP A 73 -7.72 -7.88 14.16
N ASN A 74 -8.29 -6.96 13.37
CA ASN A 74 -9.26 -7.31 12.33
C ASN A 74 -8.65 -8.14 11.18
N ASP A 75 -7.33 -8.03 10.98
CA ASP A 75 -6.63 -8.66 9.88
C ASP A 75 -5.28 -9.23 10.35
N GLU A 76 -5.02 -10.50 10.02
CA GLU A 76 -3.84 -11.26 10.47
C GLU A 76 -2.52 -10.60 10.05
N TYR A 77 -2.50 -9.92 8.88
CA TYR A 77 -1.34 -9.24 8.35
C TYR A 77 -1.08 -7.91 9.10
N THR A 78 -2.15 -7.20 9.44
CA THR A 78 -2.10 -5.93 10.20
C THR A 78 -1.69 -6.16 11.66
N PHE A 79 -2.27 -7.17 12.32
CA PHE A 79 -2.03 -7.43 13.74
C PHE A 79 -0.59 -7.82 14.06
N ARG A 80 -0.02 -8.71 13.23
CA ARG A 80 1.31 -9.30 13.46
C ARG A 80 2.40 -8.24 13.64
N HIS A 81 2.24 -7.09 12.99
CA HIS A 81 3.23 -6.02 13.03
C HIS A 81 2.76 -4.77 13.77
N ALA A 82 1.46 -4.61 14.05
CA ALA A 82 0.90 -3.43 14.73
C ALA A 82 1.64 -3.09 16.02
N GLN A 83 1.96 -4.09 16.84
CA GLN A 83 2.68 -3.90 18.09
C GLN A 83 4.11 -3.36 17.91
N SER A 84 4.70 -3.53 16.73
CA SER A 84 6.05 -3.01 16.45
C SER A 84 6.03 -1.48 16.27
N TYR A 85 5.03 -0.95 15.57
CA TYR A 85 4.97 0.46 15.18
C TYR A 85 3.92 1.27 15.96
N TYR A 86 3.07 0.63 16.76
CA TYR A 86 2.02 1.27 17.56
C TYR A 86 2.03 0.79 19.01
N ASN A 87 1.95 1.74 19.95
CA ASN A 87 1.86 1.47 21.38
C ASN A 87 0.40 1.62 21.83
N PHE A 88 -0.30 0.49 21.95
CA PHE A 88 -1.71 0.43 22.34
C PHE A 88 -1.99 1.07 23.72
N SER A 89 -1.11 0.85 24.70
CA SER A 89 -1.27 1.43 26.05
C SER A 89 -1.15 2.95 26.06
N LYS A 90 -0.31 3.51 25.18
CA LYS A 90 -0.14 4.96 25.01
C LYS A 90 -1.08 5.55 23.95
N ARG A 91 -1.80 4.70 23.20
CA ARG A 91 -2.63 5.07 22.04
C ARG A 91 -1.90 6.01 21.07
N ASN A 92 -0.63 5.69 20.79
CA ASN A 92 0.24 6.49 19.93
C ASN A 92 1.28 5.60 19.24
N PHE A 93 1.94 6.11 18.19
CA PHE A 93 3.00 5.41 17.49
C PHE A 93 4.19 5.08 18.38
N ALA A 94 4.89 4.01 18.04
CA ALA A 94 6.08 3.56 18.74
C ALA A 94 7.22 4.59 18.62
N THR A 95 8.06 4.66 19.64
CA THR A 95 9.15 5.64 19.71
C THR A 95 10.10 5.62 18.50
N PRO A 96 10.48 4.47 17.89
CA PRO A 96 11.29 4.50 16.68
C PRO A 96 10.63 5.25 15.52
N LEU A 97 9.31 5.07 15.34
CA LEU A 97 8.55 5.72 14.29
C LEU A 97 8.42 7.23 14.55
N LEU A 98 8.08 7.63 15.78
CA LEU A 98 8.02 9.05 16.18
C LEU A 98 9.39 9.75 16.12
N LYS A 99 10.51 9.02 16.26
CA LYS A 99 11.84 9.59 16.05
C LYS A 99 12.14 9.86 14.59
N ALA A 100 11.64 9.02 13.69
CA ALA A 100 11.78 9.21 12.25
C ALA A 100 10.82 10.31 11.76
N TYR A 101 9.59 10.31 12.27
CA TYR A 101 8.50 11.17 11.85
C TYR A 101 7.76 11.77 13.08
N PRO A 102 8.31 12.81 13.74
CA PRO A 102 7.72 13.39 14.95
C PRO A 102 6.29 13.90 14.80
N GLU A 103 5.96 14.46 13.65
CA GLU A 103 4.65 15.06 13.35
C GLU A 103 3.51 14.04 13.37
N LEU A 104 3.81 12.73 13.26
CA LEU A 104 2.80 11.67 13.45
C LEU A 104 2.19 11.65 14.86
N GLU A 105 2.82 12.28 15.85
CA GLU A 105 2.23 12.47 17.18
C GLU A 105 0.91 13.26 17.13
N TRP A 106 0.77 14.16 16.15
CA TRP A 106 -0.38 15.07 16.01
C TRP A 106 -1.18 14.81 14.72
N ASP A 107 -0.48 14.52 13.62
CA ASP A 107 -1.06 14.37 12.27
C ASP A 107 -1.12 12.91 11.80
N GLY A 108 -0.91 11.94 12.69
CA GLY A 108 -0.95 10.50 12.36
C GLY A 108 -2.35 9.86 12.45
N GLY A 109 -3.40 10.63 12.14
CA GLY A 109 -4.79 10.25 12.36
C GLY A 109 -5.34 9.16 11.43
N LYS A 110 -4.72 8.97 10.27
CA LYS A 110 -4.98 7.84 9.39
C LYS A 110 -3.69 7.24 8.85
N ILE A 111 -3.69 5.92 8.67
CA ILE A 111 -2.58 5.17 8.11
C ILE A 111 -3.07 4.32 6.93
N CYS A 112 -2.21 4.15 5.93
CA CYS A 112 -2.46 3.32 4.76
C CYS A 112 -1.56 2.09 4.80
N ILE A 113 -2.16 0.91 4.84
CA ILE A 113 -1.47 -0.38 4.77
C ILE A 113 -1.65 -0.92 3.37
N ILE A 114 -0.57 -1.00 2.60
CA ILE A 114 -0.57 -1.56 1.25
C ILE A 114 -0.27 -3.05 1.36
N GLU A 115 -1.22 -3.87 0.92
CA GLU A 115 -1.15 -5.33 1.01
C GLU A 115 -0.60 -5.94 -0.26
N THR A 116 -0.98 -5.40 -1.41
CA THR A 116 -0.60 -5.97 -2.71
C THR A 116 -0.41 -4.85 -3.71
N ILE A 117 0.66 -4.93 -4.50
CA ILE A 117 0.80 -4.22 -5.78
C ILE A 117 1.28 -5.25 -6.80
N ALA A 118 0.48 -5.52 -7.82
CA ALA A 118 0.85 -6.51 -8.84
C ALA A 118 0.58 -5.99 -10.24
N ILE A 119 1.59 -6.15 -11.11
CA ILE A 119 1.55 -5.78 -12.51
C ILE A 119 1.74 -7.05 -13.34
N ILE A 120 0.93 -7.25 -14.38
CA ILE A 120 1.05 -8.43 -15.25
C ILE A 120 2.32 -8.37 -16.10
N PRO A 121 2.87 -9.51 -16.56
CA PRO A 121 4.20 -9.58 -17.18
C PRO A 121 4.46 -8.57 -18.31
N LYS A 122 3.50 -8.37 -19.21
CA LYS A 122 3.58 -7.47 -20.37
C LYS A 122 3.91 -6.00 -20.01
N TYR A 123 3.54 -5.58 -18.80
CA TYR A 123 3.65 -4.18 -18.36
C TYR A 123 4.76 -3.92 -17.34
N ARG A 124 5.53 -4.95 -16.97
CA ARG A 124 6.63 -4.82 -16.00
C ARG A 124 7.81 -4.03 -16.56
N GLY A 125 8.63 -3.48 -15.67
CA GLY A 125 9.83 -2.71 -16.03
C GLY A 125 9.55 -1.28 -16.50
N LYS A 126 8.29 -0.85 -16.57
CA LYS A 126 7.87 0.48 -17.02
C LYS A 126 7.53 1.47 -15.88
N GLY A 127 8.05 1.25 -14.66
CA GLY A 127 7.78 2.15 -13.52
C GLY A 127 6.32 2.28 -13.05
N ILE A 128 5.40 1.45 -13.56
CA ILE A 128 3.96 1.58 -13.29
C ILE A 128 3.63 1.47 -11.79
N GLY A 129 4.30 0.57 -11.07
CA GLY A 129 4.07 0.40 -9.63
C GLY A 129 4.38 1.68 -8.83
N SER A 130 5.49 2.37 -9.12
CA SER A 130 5.82 3.64 -8.48
C SER A 130 4.85 4.75 -8.86
N LYS A 131 4.38 4.80 -10.11
CA LYS A 131 3.36 5.77 -10.55
C LYS A 131 2.05 5.55 -9.81
N ALA A 132 1.61 4.29 -9.68
CA ALA A 132 0.41 3.93 -8.94
C ALA A 132 0.53 4.28 -7.44
N PHE A 133 1.71 4.07 -6.85
CA PHE A 133 1.97 4.50 -5.48
C PHE A 133 1.95 6.04 -5.34
N LYS A 134 2.53 6.77 -6.29
CA LYS A 134 2.50 8.24 -6.29
C LYS A 134 1.08 8.77 -6.45
N ASP A 135 0.27 8.17 -7.32
CA ASP A 135 -1.15 8.49 -7.46
C ASP A 135 -1.94 8.18 -6.18
N LEU A 136 -1.65 7.06 -5.50
CA LEU A 136 -2.22 6.76 -4.19
C LEU A 136 -1.91 7.87 -3.17
N VAL A 137 -0.65 8.28 -3.05
CA VAL A 137 -0.27 9.35 -2.12
C VAL A 137 -0.89 10.68 -2.56
N TRP A 138 -1.01 10.96 -3.85
CA TRP A 138 -1.67 12.17 -4.34
C TRP A 138 -3.15 12.23 -3.94
N ASN A 139 -3.88 11.13 -4.10
CA ASN A 139 -5.32 11.09 -3.81
C ASN A 139 -5.66 10.99 -2.32
N PHE A 140 -4.77 10.41 -1.50
CA PHE A 140 -5.06 10.11 -0.10
C PHE A 140 -4.11 10.78 0.90
N GLY A 141 -2.98 11.33 0.46
CA GLY A 141 -1.89 11.83 1.31
C GLY A 141 -2.24 13.01 2.19
N ASP A 142 -3.13 13.90 1.73
CA ASP A 142 -3.65 15.02 2.54
C ASP A 142 -4.42 14.55 3.78
N ASN A 143 -4.92 13.31 3.77
CA ASN A 143 -5.74 12.73 4.81
C ASN A 143 -5.14 11.48 5.44
N CYS A 144 -3.96 11.06 4.99
CA CYS A 144 -3.29 9.83 5.37
C CYS A 144 -1.79 10.08 5.39
N SER A 145 -1.24 10.22 6.60
CA SER A 145 0.12 10.71 6.78
C SER A 145 1.17 9.61 6.67
N LEU A 146 0.80 8.36 6.97
CA LEU A 146 1.72 7.23 6.98
C LEU A 146 1.24 6.15 6.01
N PHE A 147 2.10 5.77 5.09
CA PHE A 147 1.93 4.64 4.17
C PHE A 147 2.94 3.57 4.56
N MET A 148 2.50 2.32 4.56
CA MET A 148 3.36 1.22 4.97
C MET A 148 3.03 -0.07 4.23
N LEU A 149 4.03 -0.94 4.13
CA LEU A 149 3.90 -2.26 3.54
C LEU A 149 4.93 -3.23 4.13
N GLN A 150 4.61 -4.51 4.13
CA GLN A 150 5.62 -5.56 4.28
C GLN A 150 6.04 -6.03 2.88
N PRO A 151 7.35 -6.04 2.54
CA PRO A 151 7.83 -6.50 1.25
C PRO A 151 7.81 -8.03 1.17
N TYR A 152 6.62 -8.62 1.15
CA TYR A 152 6.44 -10.07 1.07
C TYR A 152 6.25 -10.50 -0.40
N PRO A 153 7.11 -11.36 -0.97
CA PRO A 153 6.98 -11.74 -2.36
C PRO A 153 5.77 -12.67 -2.61
N LEU A 154 4.89 -12.26 -3.52
CA LEU A 154 3.61 -12.93 -3.82
C LEU A 154 3.73 -14.42 -4.16
N GLN A 155 4.87 -14.87 -4.69
CA GLN A 155 5.09 -16.29 -5.02
C GLN A 155 5.21 -17.21 -3.79
N PHE A 156 5.34 -16.66 -2.59
CA PHE A 156 5.38 -17.42 -1.33
C PHE A 156 4.05 -17.35 -0.55
N GLU A 157 3.08 -16.56 -1.03
CA GLU A 157 1.76 -16.49 -0.40
C GLU A 157 0.96 -17.77 -0.64
N LEU A 158 0.42 -18.34 0.44
CA LEU A 158 -0.35 -19.58 0.43
C LEU A 158 -1.80 -19.42 -0.06
N GLU A 159 -2.30 -18.19 -0.24
CA GLU A 159 -3.73 -17.95 -0.50
C GLU A 159 -4.25 -18.62 -1.78
N GLU A 160 -5.19 -19.56 -1.61
CA GLU A 160 -5.92 -20.25 -2.68
C GLU A 160 -6.99 -19.35 -3.32
N ASN A 161 -7.55 -18.40 -2.57
CA ASN A 161 -8.64 -17.52 -2.99
C ASN A 161 -8.26 -16.54 -4.12
N ARG A 162 -6.97 -16.43 -4.45
CA ARG A 162 -6.44 -15.58 -5.52
C ARG A 162 -5.80 -16.37 -6.66
N ARG A 163 -6.13 -17.66 -6.82
CA ARG A 163 -5.49 -18.54 -7.81
C ARG A 163 -5.55 -17.97 -9.24
N GLU A 164 -6.71 -17.50 -9.70
CA GLU A 164 -6.86 -16.94 -11.06
C GLU A 164 -6.01 -15.68 -11.26
N PHE A 165 -5.96 -14.81 -10.24
CA PHE A 165 -5.13 -13.62 -10.26
C PHE A 165 -3.63 -13.98 -10.30
N LYS A 166 -3.19 -14.91 -9.45
CA LYS A 166 -1.80 -15.38 -9.40
C LYS A 166 -1.35 -16.02 -10.73
N GLN A 167 -2.24 -16.72 -11.42
CA GLN A 167 -1.95 -17.28 -12.75
C GLN A 167 -1.63 -16.19 -13.79
N LYS A 168 -2.30 -15.03 -13.74
CA LYS A 168 -2.02 -13.89 -14.63
C LYS A 168 -0.66 -13.23 -14.36
N LEU A 169 -0.08 -13.46 -13.18
CA LEU A 169 1.16 -12.82 -12.74
C LEU A 169 2.42 -13.61 -13.12
N ASP A 170 2.31 -14.83 -13.64
CA ASP A 170 3.48 -15.64 -14.03
C ASP A 170 4.54 -15.74 -12.90
N LEU A 171 4.05 -15.98 -11.67
CA LEU A 171 4.87 -16.03 -10.46
C LEU A 171 5.83 -17.25 -10.43
N GLU A 172 5.56 -18.23 -11.28
CA GLU A 172 6.39 -19.42 -11.44
C GLU A 172 7.78 -19.11 -12.00
N ASN A 173 7.96 -17.99 -12.69
CA ASN A 173 9.26 -17.54 -13.21
C ASN A 173 10.05 -16.67 -12.23
N PHE A 174 9.52 -16.38 -11.03
CA PHE A 174 10.18 -15.56 -10.02
C PHE A 174 11.22 -16.35 -9.23
N GLU A 175 12.14 -15.61 -8.58
CA GLU A 175 13.12 -16.13 -7.63
C GLU A 175 12.45 -17.04 -6.58
N LYS A 176 13.04 -18.23 -6.39
CA LYS A 176 12.53 -19.29 -5.51
C LYS A 176 13.10 -19.23 -4.10
N ASN A 177 14.16 -18.45 -3.90
CA ASN A 177 14.70 -18.17 -2.59
C ASN A 177 13.99 -16.96 -1.95
N GLU A 178 13.17 -17.21 -0.93
CA GLU A 178 12.38 -16.19 -0.23
C GLU A 178 13.21 -15.02 0.28
N LYS A 179 14.39 -15.28 0.86
CA LYS A 179 15.27 -14.22 1.37
C LYS A 179 15.77 -13.32 0.25
N LYS A 180 16.18 -13.89 -0.90
CA LYS A 180 16.63 -13.12 -2.06
C LYS A 180 15.49 -12.32 -2.68
N ALA A 181 14.32 -12.93 -2.83
CA ALA A 181 13.13 -12.27 -3.37
C ALA A 181 12.69 -11.11 -2.47
N THR A 182 12.61 -11.33 -1.16
CA THR A 182 12.29 -10.29 -0.16
C THR A 182 13.31 -9.16 -0.21
N ALA A 183 14.61 -9.46 -0.28
CA ALA A 183 15.65 -8.44 -0.38
C ALA A 183 15.57 -7.63 -1.69
N SER A 184 15.26 -8.28 -2.81
CA SER A 184 15.03 -7.62 -4.10
C SER A 184 13.80 -6.71 -4.04
N LEU A 185 12.69 -7.22 -3.53
CA LEU A 185 11.44 -6.47 -3.38
C LEU A 185 11.58 -5.28 -2.42
N THR A 186 12.32 -5.46 -1.32
CA THR A 186 12.65 -4.36 -0.40
C THR A 186 13.42 -3.25 -1.12
N LYS A 187 14.45 -3.59 -1.90
CA LYS A 187 15.21 -2.60 -2.68
C LYS A 187 14.32 -1.91 -3.71
N TYR A 188 13.40 -2.65 -4.32
CA TYR A 188 12.45 -2.12 -5.27
C TYR A 188 11.55 -1.04 -4.62
N TYR A 189 10.90 -1.35 -3.50
CA TYR A 189 10.10 -0.34 -2.79
C TYR A 189 10.94 0.82 -2.23
N HIS A 190 12.18 0.57 -1.81
CA HIS A 190 13.09 1.64 -1.42
C HIS A 190 13.36 2.63 -2.56
N SER A 191 13.44 2.15 -3.81
CA SER A 191 13.59 3.02 -4.99
C SER A 191 12.37 3.90 -5.26
N TRP A 192 11.26 3.73 -4.53
CA TRP A 192 10.07 4.58 -4.60
C TRP A 192 10.00 5.60 -3.45
N GLY A 193 10.95 5.57 -2.53
CA GLY A 193 10.99 6.44 -1.35
C GLY A 193 10.57 5.77 -0.04
N PHE A 194 10.20 4.47 -0.05
CA PHE A 194 9.96 3.76 1.21
C PHE A 194 11.26 3.52 1.99
N GLU A 195 11.19 3.64 3.31
CA GLU A 195 12.35 3.56 4.20
C GLU A 195 12.20 2.46 5.24
N LYS A 196 13.35 1.92 5.67
CA LYS A 196 13.45 1.06 6.85
C LYS A 196 13.70 1.92 8.07
N ILE A 197 12.89 1.75 9.10
CA ILE A 197 13.10 2.43 10.39
C ILE A 197 13.80 1.48 11.34
N LYS A 198 14.95 1.91 11.88
CA LYS A 198 15.74 1.12 12.82
C LYS A 198 14.90 0.78 14.06
N GLY A 199 14.77 -0.51 14.35
CA GLY A 199 13.99 -1.01 15.49
C GLY A 199 12.58 -1.46 15.11
N LEU A 200 12.15 -1.24 13.86
CA LEU A 200 10.94 -1.82 13.26
C LEU A 200 11.39 -2.82 12.21
N SER A 201 11.10 -4.10 12.40
CA SER A 201 11.42 -5.14 11.42
C SER A 201 10.28 -5.33 10.44
N ASP A 202 10.61 -5.90 9.28
CA ASP A 202 9.66 -6.45 8.31
C ASP A 202 8.73 -5.45 7.61
N LEU A 203 8.71 -4.19 8.01
CA LEU A 203 7.92 -3.12 7.41
C LEU A 203 8.80 -2.06 6.75
N LEU A 204 8.26 -1.47 5.70
CA LEU A 204 8.76 -0.26 5.08
C LEU A 204 7.73 0.85 5.24
N PHE A 205 8.21 2.08 5.38
CA PHE A 205 7.39 3.25 5.69
C PHE A 205 7.64 4.38 4.71
N TYR A 206 6.60 5.11 4.37
CA TYR A 206 6.66 6.39 3.68
C TYR A 206 5.72 7.34 4.41
N CYS A 207 6.18 8.56 4.69
CA CYS A 207 5.39 9.56 5.41
C CYS A 207 5.19 10.78 4.52
N SER A 208 3.94 11.09 4.16
CA SER A 208 3.61 12.21 3.25
C SER A 208 3.87 13.58 3.86
N LEU A 209 4.04 13.66 5.18
CA LEU A 209 4.34 14.91 5.89
C LEU A 209 5.77 15.41 5.65
N TYR A 210 6.65 14.57 5.07
CA TYR A 210 8.05 14.91 4.85
C TYR A 210 8.39 14.84 3.37
N LYS A 211 9.26 15.77 2.95
CA LYS A 211 9.85 15.73 1.62
C LYS A 211 10.63 14.44 1.42
N ASN A 212 10.47 13.82 0.26
CA ASN A 212 11.18 12.61 -0.10
C ASN A 212 11.63 12.70 -1.55
N ASP A 213 12.90 13.06 -1.80
CA ASP A 213 13.41 13.31 -3.15
C ASP A 213 13.26 12.10 -4.09
N THR A 214 13.33 10.88 -3.54
CA THR A 214 13.16 9.64 -4.33
C THR A 214 11.72 9.53 -4.82
N PHE A 215 10.75 9.77 -3.94
CA PHE A 215 9.32 9.79 -4.30
C PHE A 215 8.97 10.98 -5.20
N ASP A 216 9.46 12.17 -4.87
CA ASP A 216 9.18 13.41 -5.59
C ASP A 216 9.66 13.33 -7.04
N SER A 217 10.76 12.62 -7.29
CA SER A 217 11.34 12.40 -8.62
C SER A 217 10.69 11.29 -9.45
N ILE A 218 9.68 10.57 -8.91
CA ILE A 218 8.91 9.62 -9.72
C ILE A 218 8.22 10.39 -10.86
N ASP A 219 8.61 10.06 -12.08
CA ASP A 219 8.03 10.61 -13.30
C ASP A 219 6.59 10.11 -13.48
N MET A 220 5.66 11.02 -13.75
CA MET A 220 4.24 10.73 -13.96
C MET A 220 3.82 10.86 -15.43
N ASP A 221 4.71 11.34 -16.31
CA ASP A 221 4.39 11.53 -17.72
C ASP A 221 4.21 10.18 -18.44
N ASP A 222 3.37 10.14 -19.47
CA ASP A 222 3.13 8.94 -20.27
C ASP A 222 4.40 8.50 -21.03
N TYR A 223 4.55 7.19 -21.28
CA TYR A 223 5.63 6.64 -22.11
C TYR A 223 5.25 6.66 -23.58
#